data_AF-X1GRE4-F1
#
_entry.id   AF-X1GRE4-F1
#
_cell.length_a   1.000
_cell.length_b   1.000
_cell.length_c   1.000
_cell.angle_alpha   90.00
_cell.angle_beta   90.00
_cell.angle_gamma   90.00
#
_symmetry.space_group_name_H-M   'P 1'
#
loop_
_entity.id
_entity.type
_entity.pdbx_description
1 polymer ?
#
loop_
_entity_poly.entity_id
_entity_poly.type
_entity_poly.pdbx_seq_one_letter_code
_entity_poly.pdbx_strand_id
1 'polypeptide(L)'
;LSGICLFEEIYNDFTKEGISTDLITSFLSALLSFANEAFTDAIQHIQLSSRKILFELTKNVLFVAIVSAKTPVTDAEIKYTIRKIAKVFNKKFKSSFKDGSSGGKVSVFNSFSDDLRKIVKKEPLTLKFLTVEQAISEYQKQMLKTTQGYSKRIQEFQKTQMNVTKDYLEEAREHMLLSKREKRKKKLEDKSIK
;
A
#
# COMPACT_ATOMS: atom_id res chain seq x y z
N LEU A 1 -9.76 -25.56 2.18
CA LEU A 1 -9.80 -24.53 1.11
C LEU A 1 -8.36 -24.22 0.71
N SER A 2 -8.05 -24.08 -0.57
CA SER A 2 -6.68 -23.82 -1.06
C SER A 2 -6.24 -22.35 -0.96
N GLY A 3 -7.16 -21.43 -0.61
CA GLY A 3 -6.87 -19.99 -0.54
C GLY A 3 -6.70 -19.28 -1.89
N ILE A 4 -6.83 -19.99 -3.02
CA ILE A 4 -6.62 -19.45 -4.36
C ILE A 4 -7.81 -18.55 -4.75
N CYS A 5 -7.52 -17.31 -5.17
CA CYS A 5 -8.51 -16.43 -5.77
C CYS A 5 -8.90 -16.95 -7.17
N LEU A 6 -10.18 -17.29 -7.36
CA LEU A 6 -10.68 -17.77 -8.65
C LEU A 6 -11.07 -16.63 -9.59
N PHE A 7 -11.62 -15.56 -9.03
CA PHE A 7 -12.19 -14.43 -9.77
C PHE A 7 -12.34 -13.22 -8.82
N GLU A 8 -12.07 -12.03 -9.33
CA GLU A 8 -12.18 -10.78 -8.60
C GLU A 8 -12.71 -9.65 -9.50
N GLU A 9 -13.59 -8.81 -8.94
CA GLU A 9 -13.97 -7.52 -9.52
C GLU A 9 -14.02 -6.40 -8.49
N ILE A 10 -13.58 -5.22 -8.93
CA ILE A 10 -13.47 -4.02 -8.12
C ILE A 10 -14.50 -3.01 -8.59
N TYR A 11 -15.29 -2.46 -7.68
CA TYR A 11 -16.33 -1.48 -8.01
C TYR A 11 -16.12 -0.10 -7.41
N ASN A 12 -15.27 -0.01 -6.37
CA ASN A 12 -14.83 1.24 -5.77
C ASN A 12 -13.31 1.19 -5.62
N ASP A 13 -12.62 2.30 -5.86
CA ASP A 13 -11.16 2.35 -5.81
C ASP A 13 -10.68 2.20 -4.37
N PHE A 14 -10.37 0.97 -3.99
CA PHE A 14 -9.79 0.63 -2.71
C PHE A 14 -8.27 0.59 -2.73
N THR A 15 -7.63 0.85 -3.87
CA THR A 15 -6.16 0.87 -4.01
C THR A 15 -5.55 2.08 -3.32
N LYS A 16 -6.29 3.19 -3.22
CA LYS A 16 -5.93 4.36 -2.39
C LYS A 16 -5.77 4.03 -0.90
N GLU A 17 -6.34 2.92 -0.44
CA GLU A 17 -6.32 2.49 0.95
C GLU A 17 -5.40 1.27 1.20
N GLY A 18 -4.65 0.82 0.18
CA GLY A 18 -3.51 -0.09 0.36
C GLY A 18 -3.83 -1.55 0.67
N ILE A 19 -5.01 -2.08 0.30
CA ILE A 19 -5.37 -3.46 0.63
C ILE A 19 -5.04 -4.42 -0.52
N SER A 20 -4.15 -5.40 -0.25
CA SER A 20 -3.87 -6.53 -1.14
C SER A 20 -4.98 -7.58 -1.04
N THR A 21 -5.55 -7.96 -2.17
CA THR A 21 -6.72 -8.85 -2.27
C THR A 21 -6.34 -10.30 -1.93
N ASP A 22 -5.13 -10.72 -2.31
CA ASP A 22 -4.53 -12.01 -1.93
C ASP A 22 -4.27 -12.14 -0.42
N LEU A 23 -3.98 -11.02 0.26
CA LEU A 23 -3.79 -11.00 1.71
C LEU A 23 -5.12 -11.21 2.43
N ILE A 24 -6.19 -10.58 1.93
CA ILE A 24 -7.54 -10.74 2.49
C ILE A 24 -8.03 -12.18 2.31
N THR A 25 -7.86 -12.79 1.14
CA THR A 25 -8.34 -14.16 0.87
C THR A 25 -7.61 -15.18 1.72
N SER A 26 -6.28 -15.05 1.84
CA SER A 26 -5.46 -15.92 2.69
C SER A 26 -5.84 -15.79 4.17
N PHE A 27 -6.00 -14.55 4.64
CA PHE A 27 -6.43 -14.28 6.03
C PHE A 27 -7.82 -14.82 6.32
N LEU A 28 -8.80 -14.58 5.44
CA LEU A 28 -10.16 -15.07 5.61
C LEU A 28 -10.21 -16.61 5.59
N SER A 29 -9.43 -17.25 4.72
CA SER A 29 -9.37 -18.72 4.69
C SER A 29 -8.82 -19.28 5.99
N ALA A 30 -7.75 -18.69 6.53
CA ALA A 30 -7.18 -19.11 7.81
C ALA A 30 -8.15 -18.88 8.98
N LEU A 31 -8.80 -17.71 9.00
CA LEU A 31 -9.77 -17.36 10.03
C LEU A 31 -10.99 -18.28 10.01
N LEU A 32 -11.50 -18.65 8.84
CA LEU A 32 -12.64 -19.55 8.71
C LEU A 32 -12.29 -20.99 9.10
N SER A 33 -11.10 -21.47 8.74
CA SER A 33 -10.62 -22.77 9.21
C SER A 33 -10.52 -22.79 10.74
N PHE A 34 -9.88 -21.77 11.33
CA PHE A 34 -9.79 -21.62 12.78
C PHE A 34 -11.16 -21.58 13.44
N ALA A 35 -12.10 -20.79 12.90
CA ALA A 35 -13.42 -20.66 13.48
C ALA A 35 -14.20 -21.97 13.50
N ASN A 36 -14.12 -22.75 12.42
CA ASN A 36 -14.75 -24.07 12.34
C ASN A 36 -14.11 -25.10 13.29
N GLU A 37 -12.84 -24.94 13.63
CA GLU A 37 -12.12 -25.84 14.55
C GLU A 37 -12.32 -25.45 16.02
N ALA A 38 -12.34 -24.14 16.31
CA ALA A 38 -12.38 -23.61 17.67
C ALA A 38 -13.79 -23.35 18.20
N PHE A 39 -14.78 -23.13 17.32
CA PHE A 39 -16.15 -22.79 17.71
C PHE A 39 -17.16 -23.66 16.96
N THR A 40 -18.30 -23.94 17.62
CA THR A 40 -19.47 -24.55 16.96
C THR A 40 -20.26 -23.53 16.13
N ASP A 41 -19.98 -22.24 16.33
CA ASP A 41 -20.69 -21.12 15.72
C ASP A 41 -19.95 -20.59 14.49
N ALA A 42 -20.70 -20.25 13.44
CA ALA A 42 -20.14 -19.71 12.21
C ALA A 42 -19.89 -18.20 12.30
N ILE A 43 -18.69 -17.75 11.89
CA ILE A 43 -18.45 -16.32 11.67
C ILE A 43 -19.38 -15.85 10.55
N GLN A 44 -20.23 -14.86 10.84
CA GLN A 44 -21.22 -14.37 9.90
C GLN A 44 -20.72 -13.22 9.01
N HIS A 45 -19.85 -12.36 9.55
CA HIS A 45 -19.21 -11.25 8.88
C HIS A 45 -18.05 -10.74 9.77
N ILE A 46 -17.16 -9.93 9.19
CA ILE A 46 -16.11 -9.21 9.93
C ILE A 46 -16.37 -7.72 9.78
N GLN A 47 -16.56 -7.04 10.91
CA GLN A 47 -16.72 -5.59 10.96
C GLN A 47 -15.35 -4.95 11.23
N LEU A 48 -14.92 -4.05 10.33
CA LEU A 48 -13.77 -3.18 10.51
C LEU A 48 -14.27 -1.74 10.73
N SER A 49 -13.37 -0.82 11.10
CA SER A 49 -13.72 0.58 11.37
C SER A 49 -14.38 1.29 10.19
N SER A 50 -13.89 1.06 8.97
CA SER A 50 -14.39 1.69 7.74
C SER A 50 -15.10 0.74 6.79
N ARG A 51 -15.06 -0.57 7.06
CA ARG A 51 -15.49 -1.62 6.11
C ARG A 51 -16.24 -2.75 6.79
N LYS A 52 -17.02 -3.48 6.01
CA LYS A 52 -17.57 -4.79 6.39
C LYS A 52 -17.13 -5.82 5.37
N ILE A 53 -16.73 -6.98 5.85
CA ILE A 53 -16.46 -8.15 5.02
C ILE A 53 -17.58 -9.14 5.27
N LEU A 54 -18.38 -9.40 4.25
CA LEU A 54 -19.44 -10.40 4.26
C LEU A 54 -19.04 -11.54 3.34
N PHE A 55 -19.37 -12.76 3.72
CA PHE A 55 -18.99 -13.92 2.93
C PHE A 55 -20.03 -15.03 3.05
N GLU A 56 -20.02 -15.92 2.06
CA GLU A 56 -20.80 -17.15 2.04
C GLU A 56 -19.88 -18.27 1.55
N LEU A 57 -19.73 -19.31 2.36
CA LEU A 57 -19.02 -20.52 1.96
C LEU A 57 -20.00 -21.51 1.33
N THR A 58 -19.68 -21.95 0.12
CA THR A 58 -20.33 -23.10 -0.51
C THR A 58 -19.40 -24.32 -0.41
N LYS A 59 -19.85 -25.49 -0.90
CA LYS A 59 -19.07 -26.74 -0.81
C LYS A 59 -17.60 -26.59 -1.24
N ASN A 60 -17.34 -25.80 -2.29
CA ASN A 60 -16.01 -25.69 -2.90
C ASN A 60 -15.43 -24.26 -2.96
N VAL A 61 -16.26 -23.23 -2.77
CA VAL A 61 -15.87 -21.83 -3.05
C VAL A 61 -16.37 -20.91 -1.95
N LEU A 62 -15.48 -20.02 -1.49
CA LEU A 62 -15.79 -18.90 -0.60
C LEU A 62 -16.09 -17.66 -1.44
N PHE A 63 -17.28 -17.10 -1.28
CA PHE A 63 -17.67 -15.84 -1.90
C PHE A 63 -17.50 -14.72 -0.90
N VAL A 64 -16.78 -13.65 -1.26
CA VAL A 64 -16.46 -12.54 -0.37
C VAL A 64 -16.93 -11.23 -1.00
N ALA A 65 -17.60 -10.39 -0.23
CA ALA A 65 -17.91 -9.01 -0.59
C ALA A 65 -17.36 -8.08 0.48
N ILE A 66 -16.66 -7.04 0.02
CA ILE A 66 -16.11 -5.99 0.88
C ILE A 66 -16.87 -4.70 0.57
N VAL A 67 -17.52 -4.15 1.59
CA VAL A 67 -18.32 -2.93 1.46
C VAL A 67 -17.90 -1.89 2.50
N SER A 68 -18.27 -0.63 2.29
CA SER A 68 -18.10 0.40 3.31
C SER A 68 -18.97 0.10 4.54
N ALA A 69 -18.44 0.34 5.74
CA ALA A 69 -19.22 0.26 6.98
C ALA A 69 -20.41 1.22 7.00
N LYS A 70 -20.33 2.32 6.24
CA LYS A 70 -21.37 3.34 6.10
C LYS A 70 -22.34 3.08 4.95
N THR A 71 -22.29 1.89 4.33
CA THR A 71 -23.21 1.54 3.25
C THR A 71 -24.66 1.61 3.72
N PRO A 72 -25.58 2.21 2.96
CA PRO A 72 -27.00 2.23 3.32
C PRO A 72 -27.68 0.86 3.13
N VAL A 73 -27.04 -0.05 2.40
CA VAL A 73 -27.56 -1.40 2.13
C VAL A 73 -27.38 -2.28 3.36
N THR A 74 -28.41 -3.03 3.72
CA THR A 74 -28.38 -3.91 4.89
C THR A 74 -27.51 -5.16 4.66
N ASP A 75 -26.96 -5.71 5.74
CA ASP A 75 -26.16 -6.94 5.67
C ASP A 75 -26.96 -8.12 5.07
N ALA A 76 -28.29 -8.15 5.29
CA ALA A 76 -29.18 -9.15 4.74
C ALA A 76 -29.32 -9.05 3.21
N GLU A 77 -29.44 -7.85 2.66
CA GLU A 77 -29.50 -7.61 1.21
C GLU A 77 -28.17 -7.95 0.53
N ILE A 78 -27.04 -7.63 1.19
CA ILE A 78 -25.71 -8.00 0.70
C ILE A 78 -25.57 -9.52 0.70
N LYS A 79 -25.93 -10.21 1.79
CA LYS A 79 -25.91 -11.69 1.85
C LYS A 79 -26.82 -12.32 0.80
N TYR A 80 -28.02 -11.78 0.58
CA TYR A 80 -28.91 -12.23 -0.48
C TYR A 80 -28.24 -12.13 -1.85
N THR A 81 -27.55 -11.01 -2.11
CA THR A 81 -26.80 -10.79 -3.35
C THR A 81 -25.65 -11.77 -3.50
N ILE A 82 -24.85 -12.00 -2.44
CA ILE A 82 -23.77 -12.99 -2.43
C ILE A 82 -24.32 -14.39 -2.75
N ARG A 83 -25.44 -14.81 -2.14
CA ARG A 83 -26.07 -16.11 -2.43
C ARG A 83 -26.55 -16.21 -3.88
N LYS A 84 -27.09 -15.13 -4.44
CA LYS A 84 -27.48 -15.07 -5.85
C LYS A 84 -26.26 -15.24 -6.76
N ILE A 85 -25.17 -14.54 -6.47
CA ILE A 85 -23.88 -14.67 -7.17
C ILE A 85 -23.40 -16.12 -7.09
N ALA A 86 -23.34 -16.68 -5.88
CA ALA A 86 -22.89 -18.05 -5.65
C ALA A 86 -23.70 -19.08 -6.44
N LYS A 87 -25.03 -18.91 -6.48
CA LYS A 87 -25.93 -19.78 -7.25
C LYS A 87 -25.63 -19.73 -8.76
N VAL A 88 -25.44 -18.54 -9.31
CA VAL A 88 -25.14 -18.38 -10.75
C VAL A 88 -23.74 -18.91 -11.07
N PHE A 89 -22.74 -18.56 -10.25
CA PHE A 89 -21.35 -19.00 -10.41
C PHE A 89 -21.22 -20.53 -10.36
N ASN A 90 -21.77 -21.17 -9.33
CA ASN A 90 -21.71 -22.62 -9.17
C ASN A 90 -22.49 -23.35 -10.26
N LYS A 91 -23.55 -22.75 -10.81
CA LYS A 91 -24.26 -23.31 -11.97
C LYS A 91 -23.40 -23.26 -13.23
N LYS A 92 -22.75 -22.12 -13.49
CA LYS A 92 -21.91 -21.91 -14.69
C LYS A 92 -20.65 -22.77 -14.67
N PHE A 93 -19.98 -22.89 -13.53
CA PHE A 93 -18.70 -23.60 -13.41
C PHE A 93 -18.82 -24.97 -12.73
N LYS A 94 -20.01 -25.58 -12.72
CA LYS A 94 -20.26 -26.86 -12.06
C LYS A 94 -19.28 -27.96 -12.50
N SER A 95 -18.95 -28.00 -13.79
CA SER A 95 -17.99 -28.96 -14.36
C SER A 95 -16.56 -28.71 -13.90
N SER A 96 -16.16 -27.44 -13.74
CA SER A 96 -14.81 -27.05 -13.32
C SER A 96 -14.42 -27.55 -11.92
N PHE A 97 -15.40 -27.95 -11.09
CA PHE A 97 -15.17 -28.50 -9.76
C PHE A 97 -15.29 -30.03 -9.67
N LYS A 98 -15.70 -30.73 -10.73
CA LYS A 98 -15.95 -32.17 -10.68
C LYS A 98 -14.68 -33.01 -10.77
N ASP A 99 -13.67 -32.53 -11.48
CA ASP A 99 -12.54 -33.38 -11.87
C ASP A 99 -11.40 -33.38 -10.85
N GLY A 100 -11.52 -32.67 -9.72
CA GLY A 100 -10.42 -32.48 -8.75
C GLY A 100 -9.18 -31.76 -9.32
N SER A 101 -9.17 -31.53 -10.63
CA SER A 101 -8.11 -30.97 -11.45
C SER A 101 -8.58 -29.66 -12.09
N SER A 102 -9.05 -28.70 -11.29
CA SER A 102 -8.97 -27.30 -11.71
C SER A 102 -7.49 -26.93 -11.79
N GLY A 103 -6.81 -27.44 -12.83
CA GLY A 103 -5.36 -27.47 -13.02
C GLY A 103 -4.81 -26.09 -13.29
N GLY A 104 -4.84 -25.23 -12.27
CA GLY A 104 -4.21 -23.91 -12.26
C GLY A 104 -4.81 -22.86 -13.20
N LYS A 105 -5.71 -23.22 -14.13
CA LYS A 105 -6.30 -22.27 -15.08
C LYS A 105 -7.49 -21.51 -14.48
N VAL A 106 -7.20 -20.61 -13.53
CA VAL A 106 -8.17 -19.66 -12.97
C VAL A 106 -8.76 -18.69 -14.01
N SER A 107 -8.08 -18.51 -15.16
CA SER A 107 -8.55 -17.64 -16.24
C SER A 107 -9.93 -18.03 -16.82
N VAL A 108 -10.37 -19.28 -16.65
CA VAL A 108 -11.71 -19.72 -17.10
C VAL A 108 -12.84 -18.97 -16.37
N PHE A 109 -12.59 -18.54 -15.14
CA PHE A 109 -13.57 -17.84 -14.31
C PHE A 109 -13.74 -16.38 -14.71
N ASN A 110 -12.82 -15.78 -15.49
CA ASN A 110 -12.92 -14.40 -15.98
C ASN A 110 -14.19 -14.17 -16.82
N SER A 111 -14.70 -15.22 -17.46
CA SER A 111 -15.97 -15.19 -18.19
C SER A 111 -17.19 -14.88 -17.31
N PHE A 112 -17.05 -14.86 -15.98
CA PHE A 112 -18.12 -14.50 -15.05
C PHE A 112 -18.37 -12.99 -14.95
N SER A 113 -17.46 -12.15 -15.44
CA SER A 113 -17.57 -10.69 -15.38
C SER A 113 -18.93 -10.18 -15.88
N ASP A 114 -19.39 -10.65 -17.03
CA ASP A 114 -20.67 -10.23 -17.61
C ASP A 114 -21.88 -10.65 -16.78
N ASP A 115 -21.81 -11.82 -16.13
CA ASP A 115 -22.88 -12.29 -15.25
C ASP A 115 -22.91 -11.47 -13.96
N LEU A 116 -21.74 -11.19 -13.39
CA LEU A 116 -21.64 -10.38 -12.18
C LEU A 116 -22.16 -8.96 -12.41
N ARG A 117 -21.77 -8.34 -13.52
CA ARG A 117 -22.26 -7.02 -13.95
C ARG A 117 -23.79 -6.98 -14.04
N LYS A 118 -24.43 -8.02 -14.59
CA LYS A 118 -25.90 -8.13 -14.65
C LYS A 118 -26.55 -8.27 -13.26
N ILE A 119 -25.86 -8.93 -12.32
CA ILE A 119 -26.36 -9.13 -10.96
C ILE A 119 -26.24 -7.84 -10.14
N VAL A 120 -25.06 -7.20 -10.17
CA VAL A 120 -24.73 -6.01 -9.37
C VAL A 120 -25.27 -4.73 -10.02
N LYS A 121 -25.59 -4.76 -11.32
CA LYS A 121 -26.07 -3.62 -12.12
C LYS A 121 -25.13 -2.42 -12.06
N LYS A 122 -23.82 -2.69 -11.97
CA LYS A 122 -22.76 -1.70 -11.92
C LYS A 122 -21.60 -2.18 -12.79
N GLU A 123 -20.92 -1.24 -13.43
CA GLU A 123 -19.69 -1.53 -14.15
C GLU A 123 -18.53 -1.66 -13.16
N PRO A 124 -17.66 -2.69 -13.30
CA PRO A 124 -16.44 -2.74 -12.53
C PRO A 124 -15.54 -1.56 -12.93
N LEU A 125 -14.78 -1.06 -11.97
CA LEU A 125 -13.66 -0.20 -12.27
C LEU A 125 -12.66 -0.98 -13.11
N THR A 126 -12.32 -0.42 -14.27
CA THR A 126 -11.16 -0.84 -15.06
C THR A 126 -9.88 -0.37 -14.37
N LEU A 127 -9.65 -0.84 -13.14
CA LEU A 127 -8.40 -0.66 -12.46
C LEU A 127 -7.42 -1.64 -13.10
N LYS A 128 -6.52 -1.13 -13.93
CA LYS A 128 -5.28 -1.84 -14.26
C LYS A 128 -4.55 -2.02 -12.93
N PHE A 129 -4.64 -3.21 -12.36
CA PHE A 129 -3.77 -3.57 -11.26
C PHE A 129 -2.33 -3.33 -11.74
N LEU A 130 -1.59 -2.53 -10.98
CA LEU A 130 -0.14 -2.60 -11.09
C LEU A 130 0.22 -4.04 -10.70
N THR A 131 0.90 -4.78 -11.57
CA THR A 131 1.48 -6.06 -11.15
C THR A 131 2.35 -5.83 -9.92
N VAL A 132 2.57 -6.85 -9.08
CA VAL A 132 3.46 -6.74 -7.91
C VAL A 132 4.80 -6.10 -8.30
N GLU A 133 5.30 -6.41 -9.48
CA GLU A 133 6.50 -5.81 -10.09
C GLU A 133 6.36 -4.30 -10.33
N GLN A 134 5.21 -3.84 -10.81
CA GLN A 134 4.95 -2.42 -11.04
C GLN A 134 4.76 -1.65 -9.73
N ALA A 135 4.13 -2.24 -8.71
CA ALA A 135 4.03 -1.65 -7.37
C ALA A 135 5.41 -1.54 -6.70
N ILE A 136 6.24 -2.59 -6.81
CA ILE A 136 7.64 -2.58 -6.34
C ILE A 136 8.45 -1.51 -7.09
N SER A 137 8.29 -1.40 -8.42
CA SER A 137 8.98 -0.41 -9.24
C SER A 137 8.64 1.03 -8.86
N GLU A 138 7.35 1.33 -8.62
CA GLU A 138 6.92 2.67 -8.18
C GLU A 138 7.42 2.98 -6.77
N TYR A 139 7.37 2.02 -5.84
CA TYR A 139 7.95 2.18 -4.51
C TYR A 139 9.47 2.42 -4.56
N GLN A 140 10.19 1.66 -5.40
CA GLN A 140 11.63 1.84 -5.62
C GLN A 140 11.96 3.22 -6.20
N LYS A 141 11.19 3.71 -7.19
CA LYS A 141 11.34 5.07 -7.74
C LYS A 141 11.14 6.13 -6.67
N GLN A 142 10.13 5.98 -5.82
CA GLN A 142 9.81 6.95 -4.77
C GLN A 142 10.92 6.99 -3.72
N MET A 143 11.42 5.82 -3.31
CA MET A 143 12.61 5.73 -2.45
C MET A 143 13.83 6.40 -3.10
N LEU A 144 14.11 6.12 -4.38
CA LEU A 144 15.25 6.70 -5.09
C LEU A 144 15.20 8.24 -5.13
N LYS A 145 14.02 8.82 -5.44
CA LYS A 145 13.82 10.28 -5.42
C LYS A 145 14.06 10.86 -4.03
N THR A 146 13.59 10.18 -3.00
CA THR A 146 13.74 10.63 -1.61
C THR A 146 15.21 10.60 -1.19
N THR A 147 15.92 9.52 -1.51
CA THR A 147 17.37 9.38 -1.23
C THR A 147 18.20 10.40 -2.01
N GLN A 148 17.86 10.67 -3.27
CA GLN A 148 18.50 11.73 -4.06
C GLN A 148 18.26 13.12 -3.43
N GLY A 149 17.04 13.39 -2.95
CA GLY A 149 16.71 14.62 -2.25
C GLY A 149 17.52 14.81 -0.96
N TYR A 150 17.65 13.75 -0.15
CA TYR A 150 18.51 13.76 1.04
C TYR A 150 19.98 14.00 0.70
N SER A 151 20.51 13.30 -0.30
CA SER A 151 21.89 13.47 -0.77
C SER A 151 22.19 14.91 -1.17
N LYS A 152 21.29 15.54 -1.93
CA LYS A 152 21.43 16.95 -2.34
C LYS A 152 21.46 17.91 -1.14
N ARG A 153 20.57 17.72 -0.15
CA ARG A 153 20.54 18.53 1.07
C ARG A 153 21.82 18.38 1.90
N ILE A 154 22.37 17.16 1.98
CA ILE A 154 23.64 16.91 2.67
C ILE A 154 24.78 17.64 1.98
N GLN A 155 24.85 17.60 0.64
CA GLN A 155 25.86 18.34 -0.13
C GLN A 155 25.74 19.86 0.04
N GLU A 156 24.52 20.40 0.02
CA GLU A 156 24.26 21.82 0.27
C GLU A 156 24.71 22.22 1.68
N PHE A 157 24.38 21.42 2.69
CA PHE A 157 24.81 21.65 4.07
C PHE A 157 26.35 21.66 4.22
N GLN A 158 27.03 20.68 3.61
CA GLN A 158 28.50 20.61 3.62
C GLN A 158 29.13 21.83 2.94
N LYS A 159 28.55 22.28 1.82
CA LYS A 159 29.01 23.48 1.12
C LYS A 159 28.84 24.75 1.97
N THR A 160 27.71 24.88 2.66
CA THR A 160 27.48 26.00 3.59
C THR A 160 28.50 25.96 4.74
N GLN A 161 28.75 24.80 5.35
CA GLN A 161 29.75 24.65 6.42
C GLN A 161 31.15 25.03 5.95
N MET A 162 31.56 24.62 4.74
CA MET A 162 32.85 25.00 4.17
C MET A 162 32.97 26.51 3.97
N ASN A 163 31.93 27.16 3.44
CA ASN A 163 31.93 28.61 3.22
C ASN A 163 32.03 29.36 4.55
N VAL A 164 31.20 29.02 5.53
CA VAL A 164 31.24 29.63 6.87
C VAL A 164 32.62 29.45 7.51
N THR A 165 33.21 28.26 7.40
CA THR A 165 34.55 28.00 7.94
C THR A 165 35.61 28.85 7.23
N LYS A 166 35.49 29.04 5.91
CA LYS A 166 36.41 29.88 5.14
C LYS A 166 36.30 31.35 5.58
N ASP A 167 35.09 31.86 5.76
CA ASP A 167 34.84 33.24 6.19
C ASP A 167 35.45 33.48 7.58
N TYR A 168 35.23 32.57 8.53
CA TYR A 168 35.86 32.63 9.87
C TYR A 168 37.39 32.65 9.81
N LEU A 169 37.99 31.86 8.91
CA LEU A 169 39.45 31.83 8.74
C LEU A 169 39.99 33.12 8.11
N GLU A 170 39.25 33.75 7.21
CA GLU A 170 39.60 35.04 6.63
C GLU A 170 39.53 36.16 7.69
N GLU A 171 38.43 36.24 8.46
CA GLU A 171 38.29 37.19 9.57
C GLU A 171 39.40 37.03 10.62
N ALA A 172 39.72 35.79 11.00
CA ALA A 172 40.81 35.51 11.94
C ALA A 172 42.18 35.94 11.41
N ARG A 173 42.43 35.80 10.10
CA ARG A 173 43.66 36.27 9.44
C ARG A 173 43.74 37.80 9.45
N GLU A 174 42.66 38.48 9.12
CA GLU A 174 42.62 39.95 9.13
C GLU A 174 42.87 40.50 10.54
N HIS A 175 42.20 39.94 11.54
CA HIS A 175 42.40 40.34 12.93
C HIS A 175 43.85 40.13 13.41
N MET A 176 44.49 39.03 13.02
CA MET A 176 45.92 38.80 13.29
C MET A 176 46.82 39.83 12.62
N LEU A 177 46.53 40.22 11.37
CA LEU A 177 47.32 41.21 10.63
C LEU A 177 47.20 42.60 11.27
N LEU A 178 45.98 42.99 11.66
CA LEU A 178 45.72 44.24 12.39
C LEU A 178 46.47 44.29 13.72
N SER A 179 46.35 43.24 14.54
CA SER A 179 47.08 43.13 15.82
C SER A 179 48.60 43.23 15.64
N LYS A 180 49.16 42.60 14.60
CA LYS A 180 50.60 42.72 14.28
C LYS A 180 50.99 44.13 13.87
N ARG A 181 50.16 44.84 13.11
CA ARG A 181 50.41 46.24 12.71
C ARG A 181 50.38 47.18 13.91
N GLU A 182 49.41 47.04 14.81
CA GLU A 182 49.32 47.82 16.04
C GLU A 182 50.52 47.61 16.96
N LYS A 183 50.95 46.35 17.17
CA LYS A 183 52.16 46.03 17.95
C LYS A 183 53.43 46.66 17.35
N ARG A 184 53.53 46.76 16.02
CA ARG A 184 54.65 47.43 15.33
C ARG A 184 54.60 48.94 15.50
N LYS A 185 53.41 49.57 15.41
CA LYS A 185 53.25 51.02 15.66
C LYS A 185 53.64 51.40 17.08
N LYS A 186 53.14 50.69 18.10
CA LYS A 186 53.53 50.93 19.51
C LYS A 186 55.04 50.82 19.74
N LYS A 187 55.70 49.82 19.15
CA LYS A 187 57.16 49.67 19.22
C LYS A 187 57.95 50.80 18.55
N LEU A 188 57.38 51.47 17.54
CA LEU A 188 58.01 52.60 16.87
C LEU A 188 57.79 53.89 17.66
N GLU A 189 56.61 54.07 18.25
CA GLU A 189 56.29 55.19 19.14
C GLU A 189 57.15 55.17 20.41
N ASP A 190 57.29 54.01 21.08
CA ASP A 190 58.14 53.82 22.27
C ASP A 190 59.64 54.06 21.99
N LYS A 191 60.08 53.94 20.72
CA LYS A 191 61.45 54.22 20.30
C LYS A 191 61.71 55.69 19.95
N SER A 192 60.66 56.50 19.75
CA SER A 192 60.79 57.93 19.42
C SER A 192 60.80 58.84 20.65
N ILE A 193 60.51 58.30 21.84
CA ILE A 193 60.44 59.01 23.13
C ILE A 193 61.73 58.83 23.96
N LYS A 194 62.78 58.21 23.39
CA LYS A 194 64.13 58.10 23.99
C LYS A 194 65.14 58.82 23.12
#